data_AF-A0AB38R1Z0-F1
#
_entry.id   AF-A0AB38R1Z0-F1
#
_cell.length_a   1.000
_cell.length_b   1.000
_cell.length_c   1.000
_cell.angle_alpha   90.00
_cell.angle_beta   90.00
_cell.angle_gamma   90.00
#
_symmetry.space_group_name_H-M   'P 1'
#
loop_
_entity.id
_entity.type
_entity.pdbx_description
1 polymer ?
#
loop_
_entity_poly.entity_id
_entity_poly.type
_entity_poly.pdbx_seq_one_letter_code
_entity_poly.pdbx_strand_id
1 'polypeptide(L)'
;MNKKQNEMYILKSVYKTEKYKEVKQIEEPDFIITNHSNIKFGVEVTEYYYSETDARLRKIQNYFQDLINHERYRHKQDKKQLERNRGY
;
A
#
# COMPACT_ATOMS: atom_id res chain seq x y z
N MET A 1 16.23 0.78 -1.00
CA MET A 1 15.43 0.94 -2.23
C MET A 1 14.47 2.09 -1.98
N ASN A 2 14.37 3.06 -2.89
CA ASN A 2 13.39 4.14 -2.76
C ASN A 2 12.01 3.70 -3.29
N LYS A 3 10.95 4.45 -2.97
CA LYS A 3 9.55 4.15 -3.38
C LYS A 3 9.44 3.87 -4.89
N LYS A 4 10.00 4.76 -5.72
CA LYS A 4 10.00 4.66 -7.18
C LYS A 4 10.68 3.39 -7.72
N GLN A 5 11.79 2.97 -7.11
CA GLN A 5 12.48 1.72 -7.46
C GLN A 5 11.63 0.50 -7.11
N ASN A 6 10.93 0.54 -5.98
CA ASN A 6 10.05 -0.56 -5.56
C ASN A 6 8.84 -0.70 -6.49
N GLU A 7 8.21 0.41 -6.85
CA GLU A 7 7.11 0.45 -7.82
C GLU A 7 7.53 -0.13 -9.17
N MET A 8 8.70 0.28 -9.68
CA MET A 8 9.24 -0.25 -10.94
C MET A 8 9.54 -1.74 -10.84
N TYR A 9 10.05 -2.21 -9.70
CA TYR A 9 10.31 -3.63 -9.46
C TYR A 9 9.00 -4.45 -9.49
N ILE A 10 7.95 -3.96 -8.81
CA ILE A 10 6.62 -4.58 -8.82
C ILE A 10 6.01 -4.55 -10.21
N LEU A 11 6.13 -3.43 -10.94
CA LEU A 11 5.60 -3.32 -12.30
C LEU A 11 6.21 -4.41 -13.20
N LYS A 12 7.54 -4.59 -13.15
CA LYS A 12 8.27 -5.58 -13.96
C LYS A 12 7.97 -7.03 -13.59
N SER A 13 7.49 -7.29 -12.37
CA SER A 13 7.12 -8.65 -11.96
C SER A 13 5.77 -9.09 -12.54
N VAL A 14 4.88 -8.14 -12.84
CA VAL A 14 3.56 -8.38 -13.41
C VAL A 14 3.55 -8.17 -14.93
N TYR A 15 4.13 -7.07 -15.38
CA TYR A 15 4.17 -6.65 -16.78
C TYR A 15 5.57 -6.86 -17.36
N LYS A 16 5.64 -7.65 -18.43
CA LYS A 16 6.84 -7.80 -19.26
C LYS A 16 7.09 -6.52 -20.04
N THR A 17 7.68 -5.51 -19.38
CA THR A 17 7.84 -4.14 -19.88
C THR A 17 8.49 -4.06 -21.28
N GLU A 18 9.33 -5.02 -21.62
CA GLU A 18 9.98 -5.19 -22.92
C GLU A 18 9.02 -5.53 -24.08
N LYS A 19 7.78 -5.97 -23.77
CA LYS A 19 6.73 -6.25 -24.77
C LYS A 19 5.86 -5.04 -25.10
N TYR A 20 6.11 -3.90 -24.45
CA TYR A 20 5.37 -2.67 -24.66
C TYR A 20 6.19 -1.69 -25.47
N LYS A 21 5.49 -0.84 -26.21
CA LYS A 21 6.11 0.21 -27.02
C LYS A 21 6.75 1.26 -26.12
N GLU A 22 6.09 1.58 -25.00
CA GLU A 22 6.55 2.60 -24.07
C GLU A 22 6.01 2.31 -22.66
N VAL A 23 6.87 2.52 -21.66
CA VAL A 23 6.53 2.54 -20.23
C VAL A 23 7.10 3.81 -19.64
N LYS A 24 6.24 4.69 -19.12
CA LYS A 24 6.60 5.97 -18.52
C LYS A 24 6.20 5.98 -17.04
N GLN A 25 7.11 6.35 -16.16
CA GLN A 25 6.80 6.65 -14.76
C GLN A 25 6.36 8.11 -14.65
N ILE A 26 5.20 8.37 -14.05
CA ILE A 26 4.67 9.71 -13.82
C ILE A 26 4.19 9.83 -12.36
N GLU A 27 3.54 10.93 -11.98
CA GLU A 27 3.09 11.15 -10.59
C GLU A 27 1.70 10.61 -10.28
N GLU A 28 0.78 10.62 -11.26
CA GLU A 28 -0.58 10.12 -11.09
C GLU A 28 -1.15 9.70 -12.46
N PRO A 29 -1.33 8.39 -12.74
CA PRO A 29 -0.94 7.21 -11.94
C PRO A 29 0.58 7.00 -11.85
N ASP A 30 1.09 6.04 -11.07
CA ASP A 30 2.54 5.74 -11.01
C ASP A 30 3.16 5.46 -12.39
N PHE A 31 2.43 4.79 -13.29
CA PHE A 31 2.89 4.49 -14.65
C PHE A 31 1.84 4.68 -15.73
N ILE A 32 2.30 5.06 -16.92
CA ILE A 32 1.58 5.00 -18.18
C ILE A 32 2.25 3.99 -19.09
N ILE A 33 1.47 3.03 -19.60
CA ILE A 33 1.94 2.01 -20.53
C ILE A 33 1.23 2.17 -21.87
N THR A 34 2.00 2.11 -22.96
CA THR A 34 1.48 2.10 -24.34
C THR A 34 1.89 0.80 -25.04
N ASN A 35 0.93 0.07 -25.60
CA ASN A 35 1.22 -1.13 -26.39
C ASN A 35 1.57 -0.80 -27.86
N HIS A 36 1.97 -1.80 -28.63
CA HIS A 36 2.31 -1.61 -30.06
C HIS A 36 1.11 -1.24 -30.94
N SER A 37 -0.12 -1.51 -30.48
CA SER A 37 -1.37 -1.08 -31.12
C SER A 37 -1.79 0.34 -30.70
N ASN A 38 -0.94 1.10 -30.01
CA ASN A 38 -1.19 2.44 -29.47
C ASN A 38 -2.33 2.54 -28.44
N ILE A 39 -2.73 1.44 -27.81
CA ILE A 39 -3.61 1.47 -26.63
C ILE A 39 -2.77 1.92 -25.43
N LYS A 40 -3.32 2.87 -24.67
CA LYS A 40 -2.69 3.49 -23.51
C LYS A 40 -3.51 3.23 -22.25
N PHE A 41 -2.84 2.86 -21.16
CA PHE A 41 -3.48 2.65 -19.85
C PHE A 41 -2.55 3.06 -18.71
N GLY A 42 -3.18 3.37 -17.57
CA GLY A 42 -2.51 3.72 -16.32
C GLY A 42 -2.32 2.51 -15.41
N VAL A 43 -1.22 2.47 -14.66
CA VAL A 43 -0.98 1.47 -13.62
C VAL A 43 -0.58 2.18 -12.33
N GLU A 44 -1.31 1.89 -11.26
CA GLU A 44 -1.03 2.35 -9.89
C GLU A 44 -0.56 1.16 -9.05
N VAL A 45 0.53 1.32 -8.31
CA VAL A 45 1.08 0.29 -7.43
C VAL A 45 0.71 0.64 -5.99
N THR A 46 -0.20 -0.14 -5.42
CA THR A 46 -0.67 0.06 -4.05
C THR A 46 -0.51 -1.20 -3.19
N GLU A 47 -0.38 -1.00 -1.89
CA GLU A 47 -0.30 -2.08 -0.91
C GLU A 47 -1.71 -2.42 -0.42
N TYR A 48 -2.05 -3.70 -0.47
CA TYR A 48 -3.29 -4.21 0.09
C TYR A 48 -3.05 -4.72 1.52
N TYR A 49 -3.88 -4.25 2.46
CA TYR A 49 -3.88 -4.69 3.85
C TYR A 49 -5.21 -5.33 4.20
N TYR A 50 -5.19 -6.34 5.06
CA TYR A 50 -6.39 -7.07 5.44
C TYR A 50 -7.42 -6.20 6.19
N SER A 51 -6.93 -5.21 6.95
CA SER A 51 -7.75 -4.21 7.62
C SER A 51 -6.96 -2.91 7.81
N GLU A 52 -7.65 -1.81 8.09
CA GLU A 52 -6.99 -0.55 8.42
C GLU A 52 -6.08 -0.66 9.65
N THR A 53 -6.45 -1.48 10.63
CA THR A 53 -5.64 -1.72 11.83
C THR A 53 -4.32 -2.42 11.47
N ASP A 54 -4.35 -3.38 10.55
CA ASP A 54 -3.14 -4.04 10.02
C ASP A 54 -2.24 -3.04 9.27
N ALA A 55 -2.84 -2.16 8.45
CA ALA A 55 -2.11 -1.08 7.80
C ALA A 55 -1.43 -0.15 8.82
N ARG A 56 -2.14 0.26 9.88
CA ARG A 56 -1.59 1.09 10.97
C ARG A 56 -0.48 0.37 11.73
N LEU A 57 -0.68 -0.90 12.08
CA LEU A 57 0.32 -1.73 12.76
C LEU A 57 1.64 -1.79 11.99
N ARG A 58 1.57 -1.92 10.66
CA ARG A 58 2.77 -2.01 9.81
C ARG A 58 3.40 -0.67 9.49
N LYS A 59 2.61 0.40 9.33
CA LYS A 59 3.11 1.73 8.89
C LYS A 59 3.45 2.69 10.02
N ILE A 60 2.88 2.51 11.21
CA ILE A 60 3.09 3.42 12.34
C ILE A 60 4.02 2.73 13.36
N GLN A 61 5.24 3.24 13.47
CA GLN A 61 6.18 2.77 14.48
C GLN A 61 5.59 2.97 15.89
N ASN A 62 5.78 1.97 16.75
CA ASN A 62 5.27 1.91 18.13
C ASN A 62 3.73 1.87 18.27
N TYR A 63 2.96 1.71 17.19
CA TYR A 63 1.49 1.66 17.27
C TYR A 63 0.98 0.58 18.23
N PHE A 64 1.62 -0.59 18.25
CA PHE A 64 1.29 -1.66 19.18
C PHE A 64 1.51 -1.26 20.65
N GLN A 65 2.64 -0.61 20.94
CA GLN A 65 2.97 -0.15 22.29
C GLN A 65 2.04 0.97 22.74
N ASP A 66 1.75 1.93 21.85
CA ASP A 66 0.78 3.02 22.07
C ASP A 66 -0.61 2.46 22.41
N LEU A 67 -1.01 1.35 21.78
CA LEU A 67 -2.30 0.69 21.98
C LEU A 67 -2.40 -0.02 23.35
N ILE A 68 -1.35 -0.75 23.74
CA ILE A 68 -1.29 -1.49 25.01
C ILE A 68 -1.16 -0.56 26.20
N ASN A 69 -0.32 0.48 26.10
CA ASN A 69 -0.10 1.41 27.20
C ASN A 69 -1.28 2.39 27.39
N HIS A 70 -2.30 2.33 26.52
CA HIS A 70 -3.45 3.23 26.53
C HIS A 70 -3.08 4.72 26.45
N GLU A 71 -1.85 5.04 26.02
CA GLU A 71 -1.28 6.39 26.07
C GLU A 71 -1.83 7.28 24.96
N ARG A 72 -2.11 6.73 23.77
CA ARG A 72 -2.68 7.48 22.63
C ARG A 72 -3.56 6.61 21.75
N TYR A 73 -4.86 6.59 22.03
CA TYR A 73 -5.84 6.06 21.08
C TYR A 73 -5.92 6.98 19.87
N ARG A 74 -5.35 6.56 18.73
CA ARG A 74 -5.35 7.36 17.51
C ARG A 74 -6.67 7.26 16.73
N HIS A 75 -7.48 6.22 16.98
CA HIS A 75 -8.78 6.07 16.33
C HIS A 75 -9.87 5.49 17.25
N LYS A 76 -11.14 5.89 17.04
CA LYS A 76 -12.28 5.45 17.86
C LYS A 76 -12.54 3.94 17.79
N GLN A 77 -12.13 3.27 16.70
CA GLN A 77 -12.31 1.82 16.52
C GLN A 77 -11.33 0.98 17.35
N ASP A 78 -10.18 1.54 17.71
CA ASP A 78 -9.15 0.86 18.53
C ASP A 78 -9.71 0.51 19.92
N LYS A 79 -10.60 1.37 20.45
CA LYS A 79 -11.30 1.15 21.72
C LYS A 79 -12.27 -0.03 21.69
N LYS A 80 -12.99 -0.22 20.58
CA LYS A 80 -14.02 -1.28 20.45
C LYS A 80 -13.43 -2.69 20.36
N GLN A 81 -12.24 -2.85 19.78
CA GLN A 81 -11.61 -4.18 19.64
C GLN A 81 -11.03 -4.70 20.95
N LEU A 82 -10.54 -3.80 21.83
CA LEU A 82 -9.99 -4.18 23.13
C LEU A 82 -11.08 -4.53 24.16
N GLU A 83 -12.23 -3.87 24.14
CA GLU A 83 -13.35 -4.19 25.05
C GLU A 83 -13.95 -5.58 24.79
N ARG A 84 -13.89 -6.09 23.54
CA ARG A 84 -14.44 -7.41 23.18
C ARG A 84 -13.65 -8.59 23.77
N ASN A 85 -12.39 -8.39 24.18
CA ASN A 85 -11.54 -9.44 24.74
C ASN A 85 -11.52 -9.49 26.29
N ARG A 86 -12.31 -8.65 26.98
CA ARG A 86 -12.42 -8.65 28.46
C ARG A 86 -13.59 -9.48 28.99
N GLY A 87 -14.08 -10.42 28.18
CA GLY A 87 -15.24 -11.27 28.49
C GLY A 87 -14.91 -12.73 28.80
N TYR A 88 -13.81 -12.99 29.51
CA TYR A 88 -13.50 -14.29 30.14
C TYR A 88 -13.06 -14.06 31.58
#